data_AF-A0A2E7S9H9-F1
#
_entry.id   AF-A0A2E7S9H9-F1
#
_cell.length_a   1.000
_cell.length_b   1.000
_cell.length_c   1.000
_cell.angle_alpha   90.00
_cell.angle_beta   90.00
_cell.angle_gamma   90.00
#
_symmetry.space_group_name_H-M   'P 1'
#
loop_
_entity.id
_entity.type
_entity.pdbx_description
1 polymer ?
#
loop_
_entity_poly.entity_id
_entity_poly.type
_entity_poly.pdbx_seq_one_letter_code
_entity_poly.pdbx_strand_id
1 'polypeptide(L)'
;MVDIIAVDITPGVSLSELKEYGEQQEYPWLVGRTSRSTLEELGVLTQSTKLGITAGGILSYREAMGVGDVSKWREEFAQLAGTG
;
A
#
# COMPACT_ATOMS: atom_id res chain seq x y z
N MET A 1 -9.37 -0.13 -12.81
CA MET A 1 -7.99 0.39 -12.64
C MET A 1 -7.71 0.41 -11.15
N VAL A 2 -6.50 0.02 -10.72
CA VAL A 2 -6.12 0.01 -9.31
C VAL A 2 -4.95 0.96 -9.14
N ASP A 3 -5.08 1.91 -8.23
CA ASP A 3 -4.01 2.81 -7.86
C ASP A 3 -3.14 2.18 -6.77
N ILE A 4 -1.83 2.26 -6.94
CA ILE A 4 -0.86 1.80 -5.94
C ILE A 4 -0.27 3.04 -5.26
N ILE A 5 -0.29 3.04 -3.93
CA ILE A 5 0.31 4.09 -3.10
C ILE A 5 1.28 3.41 -2.14
N ALA A 6 2.56 3.75 -2.23
CA ALA A 6 3.55 3.37 -1.24
C ALA A 6 3.44 4.30 -0.04
N VAL A 7 3.32 3.75 1.17
CA VAL A 7 3.13 4.54 2.39
C VAL A 7 4.32 4.35 3.31
N ASP A 8 5.01 5.44 3.65
CA ASP A 8 6.10 5.46 4.60
C ASP A 8 5.64 5.87 6.02
N ILE A 9 6.32 5.33 7.03
CA ILE A 9 6.18 5.69 8.45
C ILE A 9 7.51 6.01 9.12
N THR A 10 8.60 6.01 8.35
CA THR A 10 9.95 6.14 8.89
C THR A 10 10.11 7.56 9.44
N PRO A 11 10.48 7.73 10.71
CA PRO A 11 10.75 9.05 11.25
C PRO A 11 11.99 9.65 10.57
N GLY A 12 12.00 10.96 10.39
CA GLY A 12 13.17 11.69 9.90
C GLY A 12 13.33 11.82 8.38
N VAL A 13 12.54 11.09 7.57
CA VAL A 13 12.50 11.29 6.11
C VAL A 13 11.36 12.25 5.75
N SER A 14 11.58 13.23 4.88
CA SER A 14 10.53 14.14 4.39
C SER A 14 9.76 13.53 3.21
N LEU A 15 8.55 14.04 2.94
CA LEU A 15 7.77 13.60 1.77
C LEU A 15 8.48 13.95 0.45
N SER A 16 9.24 15.04 0.41
CA SER A 16 10.03 15.44 -0.76
C SER A 16 11.14 14.43 -1.05
N GLU A 17 11.89 14.01 -0.03
CA GLU A 17 12.95 12.98 -0.19
C GLU A 17 12.37 11.64 -0.65
N LEU A 18 11.20 11.25 -0.14
CA LEU A 18 10.50 10.04 -0.60
C LEU A 18 10.07 10.13 -2.06
N LYS A 19 9.60 11.31 -2.48
CA LYS A 19 9.20 11.57 -3.87
C LYS A 19 10.41 11.53 -4.80
N GLU A 20 11.49 12.23 -4.46
CA GLU A 20 12.75 12.23 -5.22
C GLU A 20 13.32 10.81 -5.36
N TYR A 21 13.27 10.02 -4.27
CA TYR A 21 13.66 8.62 -4.33
C TYR A 21 12.80 7.82 -5.30
N GLY A 22 11.47 7.98 -5.26
CA GLY A 22 10.56 7.31 -6.20
C GLY A 22 10.83 7.67 -7.66
N GLU A 23 11.12 8.95 -7.94
CA GLU A 23 11.49 9.43 -9.28
C GLU A 23 12.83 8.82 -9.75
N GLN A 24 13.85 8.77 -8.88
CA GLN A 24 15.15 8.17 -9.19
C GLN A 24 15.07 6.66 -9.47
N GLN A 25 14.15 5.97 -8.81
CA GLN A 25 13.93 4.53 -9.01
C GLN A 25 12.92 4.22 -10.13
N GLU A 26 12.42 5.24 -10.82
CA GLU A 26 11.40 5.11 -11.88
C GLU A 26 10.13 4.39 -11.40
N TYR A 27 9.77 4.57 -10.13
CA TYR A 27 8.58 3.95 -9.57
C TYR A 27 7.30 4.62 -10.10
N PRO A 28 6.36 3.85 -10.70
CA PRO A 28 5.16 4.42 -11.30
C PRO A 28 4.06 4.75 -10.27
N TRP A 29 4.24 4.37 -9.01
CA TRP A 29 3.24 4.55 -7.96
C TRP A 29 3.44 5.85 -7.17
N LEU A 30 2.34 6.36 -6.62
CA LEU A 30 2.36 7.51 -5.72
C LEU A 30 3.05 7.12 -4.40
N VAL A 31 3.63 8.13 -3.73
CA VAL A 31 4.19 7.97 -2.39
C VAL A 31 3.46 8.87 -1.41
N GLY A 32 3.06 8.30 -0.28
CA GLY A 32 2.39 8.98 0.81
C GLY A 32 3.08 8.72 2.14
N ARG A 33 2.65 9.46 3.16
CA ARG A 33 3.09 9.27 4.54
C ARG A 33 1.89 9.08 5.44
N THR A 34 2.05 8.25 6.46
CA THR A 34 1.03 8.06 7.49
C THR A 34 1.61 8.14 8.90
N SER A 35 0.74 8.18 9.90
CA SER A 35 1.13 8.08 11.31
C SER A 35 1.09 6.62 11.79
N ARG A 36 1.78 6.36 12.90
CA ARG A 36 1.70 5.05 13.57
C ARG A 36 0.27 4.74 14.04
N SER A 37 -0.46 5.73 14.55
CA SER A 37 -1.84 5.53 15.01
C SER A 37 -2.77 5.07 13.89
N THR A 38 -2.64 5.65 12.69
CA THR A 38 -3.43 5.21 11.53
C THR A 38 -3.09 3.77 11.11
N LEU A 39 -1.81 3.37 11.19
CA LEU A 39 -1.45 1.98 10.94
C LEU A 39 -2.03 1.02 11.99
N GLU A 40 -2.04 1.40 13.26
CA GLU A 40 -2.62 0.61 14.34
C GLU A 40 -4.14 0.43 14.17
N GLU A 41 -4.86 1.50 13.81
CA GLU A 41 -6.29 1.45 13.46
C GLU A 41 -6.55 0.54 12.25
N LEU A 42 -5.66 0.58 11.27
CA LEU A 42 -5.66 -0.32 10.11
C LEU A 42 -5.04 -1.68 10.42
N GLY A 43 -4.73 -2.00 11.69
CA GLY A 43 -4.10 -3.22 12.18
C GLY A 43 -2.90 -3.69 11.34
N VAL A 44 -2.08 -2.75 10.89
CA VAL A 44 -0.79 -2.96 10.25
C VAL A 44 0.28 -2.97 11.33
N LEU A 45 0.78 -4.17 11.67
CA LEU A 45 1.73 -4.35 12.77
C LEU A 45 3.19 -4.50 12.30
N THR A 46 3.39 -4.81 11.02
CA THR A 46 4.71 -5.09 10.45
C THR A 46 4.84 -4.44 9.08
N GLN A 47 6.02 -3.88 8.79
CA GLN A 47 6.40 -3.63 7.40
C GLN A 47 6.74 -4.98 6.72
N SER A 48 6.52 -5.19 5.43
CA SER A 48 5.83 -4.39 4.42
C SER A 48 4.42 -4.96 4.15
N THR A 49 3.44 -4.58 4.98
CA THR A 49 2.04 -5.01 4.83
C THR A 49 1.38 -4.35 3.63
N LYS A 50 0.59 -5.13 2.88
CA LYS A 50 -0.26 -4.66 1.77
C LYS A 50 -1.70 -4.60 2.24
N LEU A 51 -2.39 -3.55 1.84
CA LEU A 51 -3.82 -3.34 2.09
C LEU A 51 -4.54 -3.19 0.75
N GLY A 52 -5.69 -3.83 0.60
CA GLY A 52 -6.61 -3.59 -0.50
C GLY A 52 -7.81 -2.82 0.01
N ILE A 53 -8.09 -1.68 -0.60
CA ILE A 53 -9.19 -0.79 -0.24
C ILE A 53 -10.06 -0.61 -1.47
N THR A 54 -11.34 -0.93 -1.36
CA THR A 54 -12.29 -0.80 -2.46
C THR A 54 -12.57 0.66 -2.79
N ALA A 55 -13.19 0.93 -3.94
CA ALA A 55 -13.62 2.28 -4.31
C ALA A 55 -14.60 2.92 -3.29
N GLY A 56 -15.29 2.10 -2.48
CA GLY A 56 -16.14 2.56 -1.39
C GLY A 56 -15.39 2.88 -0.08
N GLY A 57 -14.07 2.78 -0.06
CA GLY A 57 -13.24 3.01 1.13
C GLY A 57 -13.24 1.83 2.11
N ILE A 58 -13.67 0.64 1.69
CA ILE A 58 -13.75 -0.54 2.56
C ILE A 58 -12.45 -1.34 2.44
N LEU A 59 -11.84 -1.68 3.57
CA LEU A 59 -10.69 -2.60 3.60
C LEU A 59 -11.15 -4.03 3.24
N SER A 60 -10.81 -4.50 2.05
CA SER A 60 -11.15 -5.86 1.58
C SER A 60 -10.01 -6.85 1.79
N TYR A 61 -8.78 -6.37 1.92
CA TYR A 61 -7.59 -7.21 1.94
C TYR A 61 -6.50 -6.68 2.85
N ARG A 62 -5.81 -7.59 3.55
CA ARG A 62 -4.63 -7.30 4.36
C ARG A 62 -3.67 -8.48 4.36
N GLU A 63 -2.40 -8.23 4.09
CA GLU A 63 -1.39 -9.28 4.18
C GLU A 63 0.02 -8.75 4.45
N ALA A 64 0.72 -9.38 5.40
CA ALA A 64 2.10 -9.05 5.72
C ALA A 64 3.08 -9.59 4.65
N MET A 65 4.28 -9.01 4.60
CA MET A 65 5.33 -9.46 3.69
C MET A 65 5.65 -10.94 3.88
N GLY A 66 5.80 -11.68 2.77
CA GLY A 66 6.20 -13.09 2.78
C GLY A 66 5.07 -14.09 3.01
N VAL A 67 3.83 -13.64 3.22
CA VAL A 67 2.67 -14.52 3.43
C VAL A 67 1.89 -14.79 2.13
N GLY A 68 2.02 -13.91 1.14
CA GLY A 68 1.18 -13.91 -0.06
C GLY A 68 1.59 -14.84 -1.20
N ASP A 69 0.58 -15.36 -1.89
CA ASP A 69 0.70 -15.99 -3.20
C ASP A 69 0.34 -15.00 -4.32
N VAL A 70 1.07 -15.05 -5.43
CA VAL A 70 0.83 -14.25 -6.64
C VAL A 70 -0.60 -14.45 -7.16
N SER A 71 -1.13 -15.67 -7.07
CA SER A 71 -2.50 -15.98 -7.52
C SER A 71 -3.53 -15.19 -6.71
N LYS A 72 -3.38 -15.21 -5.39
CA LYS A 72 -4.22 -14.44 -4.46
C LYS A 72 -4.14 -12.94 -4.74
N TRP A 73 -2.94 -12.42 -4.98
CA TRP A 73 -2.79 -11.00 -5.33
C TRP A 73 -3.53 -10.67 -6.62
N ARG A 74 -3.42 -11.49 -7.68
CA ARG A 74 -4.15 -11.27 -8.94
C ARG A 74 -5.67 -11.22 -8.73
N GLU A 75 -6.21 -12.12 -7.92
CA GLU A 75 -7.64 -12.14 -7.59
C GLU A 75 -8.06 -10.86 -6.86
N GLU A 76 -7.29 -10.42 -5.86
CA GLU A 76 -7.55 -9.18 -5.14
C GLU A 76 -7.48 -7.96 -6.06
N PHE A 77 -6.48 -7.87 -6.94
CA PHE A 77 -6.39 -6.80 -7.94
C PHE A 77 -7.59 -6.81 -8.90
N ALA A 78 -8.08 -7.99 -9.31
CA ALA A 78 -9.27 -8.10 -10.16
C ALA A 78 -10.54 -7.62 -9.44
N GLN A 79 -10.71 -8.01 -8.17
CA GLN A 79 -11.82 -7.54 -7.34
C GLN A 79 -11.77 -6.03 -7.15
N LEU A 80 -10.60 -5.47 -6.80
CA LEU A 80 -10.41 -4.03 -6.62
C LEU A 80 -10.62 -3.24 -7.92
N ALA A 81 -10.25 -3.81 -9.07
CA ALA A 81 -10.48 -3.20 -10.37
C ALA A 81 -11.96 -3.21 -10.80
N GLY A 82 -12.83 -3.95 -10.09
CA GLY A 82 -14.21 -4.19 -10.48
C GLY A 82 -14.34 -5.11 -11.69
N THR A 83 -13.34 -5.98 -11.91
CA THR A 83 -13.27 -6.93 -13.03
C THR A 83 -13.33 -8.39 -12.58
N GLY A 84 -13.73 -8.63 -11.33
CA GLY A 84 -13.93 -9.95 -10.72
C GLY A 84 -15.30 -10.54 -11.02
#